data_AF-A0A962IN39-F1
#
_entry.id   AF-A0A962IN39-F1
#
_cell.length_a   1.000
_cell.length_b   1.000
_cell.length_c   1.000
_cell.angle_alpha   90.00
_cell.angle_beta   90.00
_cell.angle_gamma   90.00
#
_symmetry.space_group_name_H-M   'P 1'
#
loop_
_entity.id
_entity.type
_entity.pdbx_description
1 polymer ?
#
loop_
_entity_poly.entity_id
_entity_poly.type
_entity_poly.pdbx_seq_one_letter_code
_entity_poly.pdbx_strand_id
1 'polypeptide(L)'
;DLLPLVEGSTVSTKYGPIKTDHMLFIASGAFHLAKPSDLIPELQGRFPIRVELKALTVDDFERILSEPSNALTRQYTALLDTEGLQLAFQPDGIRRLAEIAFQVNERQENIGARRLHTVLERLLEDLSFDAADRSGQQVKVDADFVDRQLGELAVDEDLARYIL
;
A
#
# COMPACT_ATOMS: atom_id res chain seq x y z
N ASP A 1 -2.76 13.10 26.86
CA ASP A 1 -4.21 12.87 26.85
C ASP A 1 -4.87 13.36 25.57
N LEU A 2 -5.75 12.55 24.97
CA LEU A 2 -6.48 12.88 23.74
C LEU A 2 -7.86 13.50 24.00
N LEU A 3 -8.48 13.19 25.15
CA LEU A 3 -9.85 13.59 25.45
C LEU A 3 -10.09 15.12 25.33
N PRO A 4 -9.24 16.01 25.87
CA PRO A 4 -9.45 17.46 25.72
C PRO A 4 -9.41 17.95 24.26
N LEU A 5 -8.70 17.24 23.38
CA LEU A 5 -8.64 17.61 21.96
C LEU A 5 -9.96 17.29 21.26
N VAL A 6 -10.53 16.12 21.55
CA VAL A 6 -11.77 15.64 20.93
C VAL A 6 -13.01 16.30 21.55
N GLU A 7 -12.95 16.73 22.82
CA GLU A 7 -14.04 17.47 23.47
C GLU A 7 -14.10 18.95 23.11
N GLY A 8 -12.99 19.53 22.63
CA GLY A 8 -12.85 20.96 22.39
C GLY A 8 -11.96 21.61 23.44
N SER A 9 -10.79 22.07 23.03
CA SER A 9 -9.87 22.84 23.87
C SER A 9 -9.19 23.94 23.06
N THR A 10 -8.63 24.92 23.77
CA THR A 10 -7.78 25.95 23.15
C THR A 10 -6.32 25.54 23.29
N VAL A 11 -5.65 25.33 22.16
CA VAL A 11 -4.23 24.98 22.08
C VAL A 11 -3.44 26.19 21.58
N SER A 12 -2.47 26.63 22.37
CA SER A 12 -1.57 27.72 21.97
C SER A 12 -0.56 27.22 20.94
N THR A 13 -0.48 27.90 19.81
CA THR A 13 0.54 27.65 18.77
C THR A 13 1.39 28.90 18.54
N LYS A 14 2.48 28.75 17.78
CA LYS A 14 3.33 29.89 17.37
C LYS A 14 2.60 30.95 16.51
N TYR A 15 1.42 30.62 15.98
CA TYR A 15 0.58 31.51 15.17
C TYR A 15 -0.63 32.06 15.95
N GLY A 16 -0.71 31.76 17.24
CA GLY A 16 -1.85 32.11 18.09
C GLY A 16 -2.64 30.90 18.59
N PRO A 17 -3.69 31.14 19.38
CA PRO A 17 -4.54 30.08 19.93
C PRO A 17 -5.46 29.47 18.86
N ILE A 18 -5.58 28.15 18.86
CA ILE A 18 -6.47 27.37 17.99
C ILE A 18 -7.49 26.64 18.86
N LYS A 19 -8.76 26.61 18.43
CA LYS A 19 -9.83 25.84 19.05
C LYS A 19 -10.07 24.52 18.32
N THR A 20 -10.23 23.41 19.05
CA THR A 20 -10.41 22.08 18.45
C THR A 20 -11.88 21.65 18.28
N ASP A 21 -12.85 22.46 18.73
CA ASP A 21 -14.29 22.16 18.82
C ASP A 21 -14.93 21.62 17.52
N HIS A 22 -14.39 22.00 16.36
CA HIS A 22 -14.93 21.66 15.04
C HIS A 22 -13.91 20.93 14.15
N MET A 23 -12.83 20.39 14.75
CA MET A 23 -11.91 19.53 14.02
C MET A 23 -12.53 18.15 13.80
N LEU A 24 -12.41 17.63 12.59
CA LEU A 24 -12.78 16.25 12.29
C LEU A 24 -11.67 15.31 12.80
N PHE A 25 -12.05 14.38 13.67
CA PHE A 25 -11.16 13.33 14.14
C PHE A 25 -11.51 12.01 13.47
N ILE A 26 -10.48 11.33 12.94
CA ILE A 26 -10.59 9.98 12.40
C ILE A 26 -9.61 9.12 13.20
N ALA A 27 -10.14 8.16 13.95
CA ALA A 27 -9.35 7.14 14.62
C ALA A 27 -9.45 5.83 13.82
N SER A 28 -8.32 5.16 13.62
CA SER A 28 -8.26 3.86 12.97
C SER A 28 -7.48 2.88 13.85
N GLY A 29 -7.79 1.60 13.73
CA GLY A 29 -7.15 0.54 14.47
C GLY A 29 -7.61 -0.83 13.99
N ALA A 30 -6.77 -1.85 14.17
CA ALA A 30 -7.10 -3.22 13.81
C ALA A 30 -8.02 -3.89 14.84
N PHE A 31 -8.02 -3.41 16.10
CA PHE A 31 -8.88 -3.91 17.19
C PHE A 31 -8.84 -5.44 17.37
N HIS A 32 -7.68 -6.08 17.11
CA HIS A 32 -7.50 -7.53 17.28
C HIS A 32 -7.50 -7.99 18.74
N LEU A 33 -6.94 -7.17 19.64
CA LEU A 33 -6.78 -7.49 21.07
C LEU A 33 -7.78 -6.77 21.98
N ALA A 34 -8.39 -5.69 21.48
CA ALA A 34 -9.33 -4.86 22.22
C ALA A 34 -10.43 -4.40 21.28
N LYS A 35 -11.62 -4.17 21.81
CA LYS A 35 -12.79 -3.72 21.06
C LYS A 35 -13.01 -2.22 21.23
N PRO A 36 -13.73 -1.55 20.32
CA PRO A 36 -14.13 -0.15 20.53
C PRO A 36 -14.91 0.10 21.83
N SER A 37 -15.58 -0.93 22.36
CA SER A 37 -16.27 -0.90 23.67
C SER A 37 -15.34 -0.76 24.87
N ASP A 38 -14.05 -1.07 24.69
CA ASP A 38 -13.05 -1.06 25.75
C ASP A 38 -12.41 0.33 25.90
N LEU A 39 -12.76 1.28 25.03
CA LEU A 39 -12.41 2.69 25.17
C LEU A 39 -13.14 3.31 26.37
N ILE A 40 -12.58 4.36 26.97
CA ILE A 40 -13.29 5.12 28.01
C ILE A 40 -14.63 5.67 27.46
N PRO A 41 -15.70 5.70 28.28
CA PRO A 41 -17.05 6.07 27.82
C PRO A 41 -17.12 7.42 27.08
N GLU A 42 -16.32 8.39 27.51
CA GLU A 42 -16.24 9.73 26.94
C GLU A 42 -15.76 9.68 25.47
N LEU A 43 -14.72 8.90 25.19
CA LEU A 43 -14.22 8.72 23.82
C LEU A 43 -15.22 7.97 22.96
N GLN A 44 -15.93 6.97 23.51
CA GLN A 44 -16.97 6.26 22.76
C GLN A 44 -18.08 7.20 22.28
N GLY A 45 -18.48 8.17 23.12
CA GLY A 45 -19.47 9.19 22.77
C GLY A 45 -18.99 10.20 21.71
N ARG A 46 -17.67 10.40 21.57
CA ARG A 46 -17.07 11.32 20.59
C ARG A 46 -16.76 10.68 19.23
N PHE A 47 -16.89 9.37 19.09
CA PHE A 47 -16.81 8.65 17.81
C PHE A 47 -18.16 8.00 17.45
N PRO A 48 -19.18 8.81 17.09
CA PRO A 48 -20.53 8.31 16.79
C PRO A 48 -20.60 7.56 15.46
N ILE A 49 -19.78 7.95 14.47
CA ILE A 49 -19.69 7.27 13.17
C ILE A 49 -18.67 6.15 13.29
N ARG A 50 -19.10 4.93 12.97
CA ARG A 50 -18.25 3.73 12.99
C ARG A 50 -18.39 3.02 11.66
N VAL A 51 -17.27 2.62 11.10
CA VAL A 51 -17.21 1.87 9.85
C VAL A 51 -16.16 0.78 10.00
N GLU A 52 -16.47 -0.40 9.48
CA GLU A 52 -15.55 -1.52 9.43
C GLU A 52 -15.12 -1.72 7.98
N LEU A 53 -13.82 -1.70 7.74
CA LEU A 53 -13.24 -1.93 6.42
C LEU A 53 -13.01 -3.43 6.23
N LYS A 54 -13.30 -3.91 5.03
CA LYS A 54 -13.06 -5.31 4.67
C LYS A 54 -11.59 -5.53 4.33
N ALA A 55 -11.11 -6.75 4.56
CA ALA A 55 -9.82 -7.20 4.05
C ALA A 55 -9.83 -7.15 2.51
N LEU A 56 -8.66 -6.85 1.94
CA LEU A 56 -8.47 -6.78 0.49
C LEU A 56 -8.26 -8.17 -0.09
N THR A 57 -8.82 -8.38 -1.28
CA THR A 57 -8.67 -9.60 -2.07
C THR A 57 -7.62 -9.43 -3.18
N VAL A 58 -7.28 -10.51 -3.88
CA VAL A 58 -6.43 -10.45 -5.08
C VAL A 58 -7.03 -9.50 -6.13
N ASP A 59 -8.35 -9.57 -6.33
CA ASP A 59 -9.05 -8.71 -7.28
C ASP A 59 -8.93 -7.23 -6.86
N ASP A 60 -9.01 -6.93 -5.56
CA ASP A 60 -8.79 -5.57 -5.08
C ASP A 60 -7.35 -5.09 -5.31
N PHE A 61 -6.35 -5.97 -5.18
CA PHE A 61 -4.96 -5.64 -5.48
C PHE A 61 -4.73 -5.35 -6.96
N GLU A 62 -5.33 -6.14 -7.86
CA GLU A 62 -5.30 -5.89 -9.30
C GLU A 62 -5.89 -4.52 -9.65
N ARG A 63 -7.01 -4.17 -9.01
CA ARG A 63 -7.63 -2.84 -9.15
C ARG A 63 -6.74 -1.74 -8.59
N ILE A 64 -6.14 -1.91 -7.41
CA ILE A 64 -5.21 -0.94 -6.81
C ILE A 64 -4.00 -0.69 -7.72
N LEU A 65 -3.51 -1.72 -8.39
CA LEU A 65 -2.39 -1.61 -9.32
C LEU A 65 -2.74 -0.91 -10.64
N SER A 66 -4.02 -0.81 -11.03
CA SER A 66 -4.41 -0.38 -12.39
C SER A 66 -5.39 0.78 -12.47
N GLU A 67 -6.34 0.91 -11.52
CA GLU A 67 -7.44 1.88 -11.57
C GLU A 67 -7.07 3.26 -10.99
N PRO A 68 -6.48 3.38 -9.77
CA PRO A 68 -6.18 4.67 -9.16
C PRO A 68 -5.40 5.60 -10.09
N SER A 69 -5.73 6.90 -10.06
CA SER A 69 -5.09 7.92 -10.92
C SER A 69 -3.57 7.84 -10.89
N ASN A 70 -3.01 7.63 -9.70
CA ASN A 70 -1.58 7.45 -9.45
C ASN A 70 -1.24 6.04 -8.96
N ALA A 71 -1.77 5.00 -9.62
CA ALA A 71 -1.44 3.61 -9.28
C ALA A 71 0.07 3.34 -9.45
N LEU A 72 0.61 2.37 -8.71
CA LEU A 72 2.04 2.06 -8.70
C LEU A 72 2.59 1.73 -10.09
N THR A 73 1.83 0.98 -10.90
CA THR A 73 2.22 0.66 -12.28
C THR A 73 2.40 1.92 -13.13
N ARG A 74 1.53 2.93 -12.96
CA ARG A 74 1.61 4.21 -13.66
C ARG A 74 2.79 5.04 -13.17
N GLN A 75 3.05 5.03 -11.86
CA GLN A 75 4.21 5.69 -11.27
C GLN A 75 5.51 5.12 -11.86
N TYR A 76 5.69 3.79 -11.84
CA TYR A 76 6.90 3.16 -12.39
C TYR A 76 7.02 3.29 -13.90
N THR A 77 5.91 3.25 -14.64
CA THR A 77 5.91 3.53 -16.08
C THR A 77 6.43 4.94 -16.35
N ALA A 78 5.95 5.95 -15.62
CA ALA A 78 6.40 7.33 -15.78
C ALA A 78 7.85 7.54 -15.31
N LEU A 79 8.27 6.86 -14.23
CA LEU A 79 9.64 6.94 -13.71
C LEU A 79 10.65 6.35 -14.69
N LEU A 80 10.37 5.20 -15.32
CA LEU A 80 11.29 4.59 -16.28
C LEU A 80 11.28 5.31 -17.64
N ASP A 81 10.16 5.94 -18.00
CA ASP A 81 10.07 6.78 -19.19
C ASP A 81 11.00 8.00 -19.12
N THR A 82 11.39 8.48 -17.93
CA THR A 82 12.38 9.57 -17.82
C THR A 82 13.77 9.16 -18.31
N GLU A 83 14.09 7.87 -18.28
CA GLU A 83 15.32 7.29 -18.86
C GLU A 83 15.11 6.84 -20.32
N GLY A 84 13.90 7.05 -20.87
CA GLY A 84 13.51 6.62 -22.21
C GLY A 84 13.20 5.12 -22.31
N LEU A 85 12.97 4.43 -21.19
CA LEU A 85 12.56 3.03 -21.15
C LEU A 85 11.04 2.93 -21.02
N GLN A 86 10.37 2.46 -22.09
CA GLN A 86 8.91 2.33 -22.07
C GLN A 86 8.48 1.03 -21.40
N LEU A 87 7.76 1.14 -20.28
CA LEU A 87 7.21 0.00 -19.57
C LEU A 87 5.73 -0.20 -19.94
N ALA A 88 5.31 -1.43 -20.23
CA ALA A 88 3.92 -1.77 -20.51
C ALA A 88 3.48 -2.99 -19.70
N PHE A 89 2.76 -2.75 -18.61
CA PHE A 89 2.12 -3.82 -17.83
C PHE A 89 0.95 -4.42 -18.59
N GLN A 90 0.99 -5.73 -18.80
CA GLN A 90 -0.11 -6.50 -19.37
C GLN A 90 -1.08 -6.93 -18.26
N PRO A 91 -2.38 -7.13 -18.57
CA PRO A 91 -3.38 -7.51 -17.57
C PRO A 91 -3.02 -8.79 -16.78
N ASP A 92 -2.46 -9.79 -17.44
CA ASP A 92 -1.97 -11.03 -16.83
C ASP A 92 -0.76 -10.81 -15.92
N GLY A 93 0.15 -9.89 -16.28
CA GLY A 93 1.26 -9.49 -15.41
C GLY A 93 0.77 -8.77 -14.14
N ILE A 94 -0.20 -7.87 -14.26
CA ILE A 94 -0.81 -7.19 -13.09
C ILE A 94 -1.51 -8.21 -12.19
N ARG A 95 -2.27 -9.13 -12.79
CA ARG A 95 -2.92 -10.22 -12.06
C ARG A 95 -1.91 -11.06 -11.29
N ARG A 96 -0.82 -11.46 -11.95
CA ARG A 96 0.22 -12.28 -11.33
C ARG A 96 0.91 -11.57 -10.17
N LEU A 97 1.17 -10.27 -10.29
CA LEU A 97 1.70 -9.46 -9.19
C LEU A 97 0.76 -9.40 -7.98
N ALA A 98 -0.53 -9.21 -8.24
CA ALA A 98 -1.55 -9.22 -7.19
C ALA A 98 -1.60 -10.56 -6.46
N GLU A 99 -1.52 -11.68 -7.19
CA GLU A 99 -1.49 -13.03 -6.62
C GLU A 99 -0.26 -13.28 -5.76
N ILE A 100 0.94 -12.91 -6.24
CA ILE A 100 2.17 -13.06 -5.46
C ILE A 100 2.11 -12.22 -4.18
N ALA A 101 1.70 -10.96 -4.26
CA ALA A 101 1.57 -10.09 -3.09
C ALA A 101 0.56 -10.65 -2.06
N PHE A 102 -0.55 -11.22 -2.53
CA PHE A 102 -1.53 -11.87 -1.66
C PHE A 102 -0.97 -13.14 -1.01
N GLN A 103 -0.30 -14.00 -1.77
CA GLN A 103 0.32 -15.23 -1.26
C GLN A 103 1.38 -14.96 -0.19
N VAL A 104 2.22 -13.94 -0.39
CA VAL A 104 3.21 -13.54 0.62
C VAL A 104 2.52 -13.05 1.90
N ASN A 105 1.44 -12.28 1.77
CA ASN A 105 0.65 -11.85 2.94
C ASN A 105 -0.03 -13.03 3.67
N GLU A 106 -0.39 -14.11 2.99
CA GLU A 106 -0.98 -15.30 3.63
C GLU A 106 0.07 -16.15 4.37
N ARG A 107 1.27 -16.26 3.80
CA ARG A 107 2.37 -17.05 4.40
C ARG A 107 3.10 -16.30 5.51
N GLN A 108 3.04 -14.97 5.50
CA GLN A 108 3.77 -14.12 6.43
C GLN A 108 2.85 -13.12 7.16
N GLU A 109 3.43 -12.04 7.67
CA GLU A 109 2.67 -10.94 8.23
C GLU A 109 1.86 -10.23 7.13
N ASN A 110 0.54 -10.25 7.26
CA ASN A 110 -0.34 -9.55 6.34
C ASN A 110 -0.27 -8.04 6.59
N ILE A 111 0.47 -7.34 5.74
CA ILE A 111 0.59 -5.87 5.75
C ILE A 111 -0.39 -5.19 4.78
N GLY A 112 -1.32 -5.95 4.21
CA GLY A 112 -2.32 -5.49 3.24
C GLY A 112 -1.69 -5.04 1.92
N ALA A 113 -2.27 -4.00 1.31
CA ALA A 113 -1.83 -3.47 0.01
C ALA A 113 -0.39 -2.91 0.02
N ARG A 114 0.21 -2.65 1.19
CA ARG A 114 1.60 -2.19 1.28
C ARG A 114 2.58 -3.17 0.66
N ARG A 115 2.25 -4.47 0.65
CA ARG A 115 3.03 -5.52 0.01
C ARG A 115 3.26 -5.29 -1.49
N LEU A 116 2.34 -4.59 -2.17
CA LEU A 116 2.47 -4.28 -3.59
C LEU A 116 3.70 -3.41 -3.89
N HIS A 117 4.16 -2.59 -2.93
CA HIS A 117 5.36 -1.77 -3.11
C HIS A 117 6.62 -2.61 -3.20
N THR A 118 6.87 -3.48 -2.21
CA THR A 118 8.08 -4.30 -2.15
C THR A 118 8.13 -5.29 -3.31
N VAL A 119 6.99 -5.89 -3.66
CA VAL A 119 6.88 -6.80 -4.79
C VAL A 119 7.19 -6.10 -6.12
N LEU A 120 6.66 -4.89 -6.35
CA LEU A 120 6.96 -4.14 -7.58
C LEU A 120 8.39 -3.62 -7.64
N GLU A 121 8.93 -3.15 -6.52
CA GLU A 121 10.30 -2.68 -6.45
C GLU A 121 11.28 -3.81 -6.77
N ARG A 122 11.06 -5.00 -6.19
CA ARG A 122 11.85 -6.19 -6.50
C ARG A 122 11.67 -6.66 -7.95
N LEU A 123 10.46 -6.60 -8.50
CA LEU A 123 10.19 -6.95 -9.90
C LEU A 123 11.02 -6.10 -10.88
N LEU A 124 11.13 -4.81 -10.59
CA LEU A 124 11.70 -3.81 -11.49
C LEU A 124 13.14 -3.44 -11.15
N GLU A 125 13.75 -4.03 -10.12
CA GLU A 125 15.09 -3.68 -9.63
C GLU A 125 16.14 -3.68 -10.75
N ASP A 126 16.28 -4.80 -11.46
CA ASP A 126 17.24 -4.94 -12.57
C ASP A 126 16.92 -4.00 -13.73
N LEU A 127 15.62 -3.82 -14.04
CA LEU A 127 15.19 -2.92 -15.12
C LEU A 127 15.49 -1.47 -14.78
N SER A 128 15.32 -1.08 -13.52
CA SER A 128 15.60 0.27 -13.04
C SER A 128 17.09 0.53 -12.99
N PHE A 129 17.91 -0.47 -12.69
CA PHE A 129 19.37 -0.36 -12.69
C PHE A 129 19.90 -0.15 -14.12
N ASP A 130 19.42 -0.95 -15.08
CA ASP A 130 19.84 -0.89 -16.48
C ASP A 130 19.09 0.17 -17.31
N ALA A 131 18.20 0.97 -16.72
CA ALA A 131 17.23 1.78 -17.46
C ALA A 131 17.89 2.75 -18.46
N ALA A 132 18.97 3.42 -18.04
CA ALA A 132 19.71 4.37 -18.86
C ALA A 132 20.37 3.71 -20.09
N ASP A 133 20.85 2.47 -19.94
CA ASP A 133 21.47 1.69 -21.02
C ASP A 133 20.42 1.10 -21.98
N ARG A 134 19.15 1.10 -21.59
CA ARG A 134 18.01 0.55 -22.35
C ARG A 134 17.13 1.63 -22.97
N SER A 135 17.61 2.87 -23.06
CA SER A 135 16.86 3.98 -23.65
C SER A 135 16.38 3.65 -25.09
N GLY A 136 15.12 3.95 -25.37
CA GLY A 136 14.45 3.65 -26.65
C GLY A 136 13.88 2.24 -26.76
N GLN A 137 14.03 1.39 -25.74
CA GLN A 137 13.41 0.06 -25.69
C GLN A 137 12.00 0.11 -25.07
N GLN A 138 11.22 -0.92 -25.38
CA GLN A 138 9.94 -1.19 -24.75
C GLN A 138 9.96 -2.55 -24.05
N VAL A 139 9.60 -2.57 -22.78
CA VAL A 139 9.52 -3.79 -21.96
C VAL A 139 8.07 -4.07 -21.63
N LYS A 140 7.62 -5.29 -21.96
CA LYS A 140 6.31 -5.80 -21.58
C LYS A 140 6.43 -6.60 -20.29
N VAL A 141 5.60 -6.28 -19.32
CA VAL A 141 5.50 -6.99 -18.05
C VAL A 141 4.25 -7.86 -18.10
N ASP A 142 4.42 -9.10 -18.56
CA ASP A 142 3.42 -10.18 -18.61
C ASP A 142 3.62 -11.15 -17.44
N ALA A 143 2.78 -12.19 -17.33
CA ALA A 143 2.88 -13.17 -16.26
C ALA A 143 4.24 -13.89 -16.24
N ASP A 144 4.78 -14.26 -17.41
CA ASP A 144 6.08 -14.94 -17.55
C ASP A 144 7.25 -14.05 -17.10
N PHE A 145 7.19 -12.74 -17.35
CA PHE A 145 8.15 -11.78 -16.83
C PHE A 145 8.12 -11.75 -15.31
N VAL A 146 6.92 -11.69 -14.73
CA VAL A 146 6.72 -11.65 -13.28
C VAL A 146 7.24 -12.93 -12.61
N ASP A 147 6.92 -14.09 -13.15
CA ASP A 147 7.36 -15.38 -12.60
C ASP A 147 8.87 -15.59 -12.71
N ARG A 148 9.52 -15.12 -13.78
CA ARG A 148 10.98 -15.19 -13.88
C ARG A 148 11.69 -14.36 -12.81
N GLN A 149 11.13 -13.21 -12.45
CA GLN A 149 11.75 -12.31 -11.48
C GLN A 149 11.41 -12.64 -10.03
N LEU A 150 10.20 -13.12 -9.78
CA LEU A 150 9.65 -13.27 -8.43
C LEU A 150 9.30 -14.72 -8.06
N GLY A 151 9.26 -15.64 -9.02
CA GLY A 151 8.73 -16.99 -8.82
C GLY A 151 9.47 -17.79 -7.74
N GLU A 152 10.80 -17.78 -7.73
CA GLU A 152 11.57 -18.47 -6.70
C GLU A 152 11.47 -17.77 -5.33
N LEU A 153 11.49 -16.43 -5.32
CA LEU A 153 11.37 -15.60 -4.12
C LEU A 153 10.02 -15.77 -3.42
N ALA A 154 8.94 -15.97 -4.16
CA ALA A 154 7.60 -16.14 -3.60
C ALA A 154 7.39 -17.52 -2.96
N VAL A 155 8.21 -18.52 -3.33
CA VAL A 155 8.11 -19.90 -2.82
C VAL A 155 8.93 -20.09 -1.54
N ASP A 156 10.05 -19.38 -1.40
CA ASP A 156 10.90 -19.44 -0.21
C ASP A 156 10.43 -18.49 0.89
N GLU A 157 9.86 -19.05 1.97
CA GLU A 157 9.33 -18.27 3.09
C GLU A 157 10.41 -17.47 3.83
N ASP A 158 11.64 -17.99 3.92
CA ASP A 158 12.74 -17.30 4.59
C ASP A 158 13.23 -16.14 3.73
N LEU A 159 13.42 -16.35 2.41
CA LEU A 159 13.85 -15.28 1.51
C LEU A 159 12.80 -14.17 1.40
N ALA A 160 11.52 -14.55 1.23
CA ALA A 160 10.43 -13.60 1.15
C ALA A 160 10.36 -12.72 2.40
N ARG A 161 10.74 -13.22 3.59
CA ARG A 161 10.64 -12.45 4.83
C ARG A 161 11.63 -11.28 4.90
N TYR A 162 12.77 -11.41 4.24
CA TYR A 162 13.82 -10.39 4.24
C TYR A 162 13.80 -9.52 2.98
N ILE A 163 13.26 -10.02 1.88
CA ILE A 163 13.33 -9.37 0.56
C ILE A 163 11.98 -8.85 0.07
N LEU A 164 10.85 -9.44 0.49
CA LEU A 164 9.50 -9.13 0.00
C LEU A 164 8.56 -8.61 1.08
#